data_AF-A0A9X3EYC5-F1
#
_entry.id   AF-A0A9X3EYC5-F1
#
_cell.length_a   1.000
_cell.length_b   1.000
_cell.length_c   1.000
_cell.angle_alpha   90.00
_cell.angle_beta   90.00
_cell.angle_gamma   90.00
#
_symmetry.space_group_name_H-M   'P 1'
#
loop_
_entity.id
_entity.type
_entity.pdbx_description
1 polymer ?
#
loop_
_entity_poly.entity_id
_entity_poly.type
_entity_poly.pdbx_seq_one_letter_code
_entity_poly.pdbx_strand_id
1 'polypeptide(L)'
;MQSPAAEASPDPEPTGVRAAPLAPPATQDITRIKANVPPSAAGQAQTNVFYLNYDGVTLKHTGKDDAKKDETAFAEFEETFKPYGEGSKRAASLQAVKADWAKYKVVITDERPQEGEYTMCVNSPTNVIGAGVLGVAMLDCEDAKVASNIVLAFHSAKDKYSASTQATTMSQEIAHAYGLEHVNEPDDIMNPYNAGGDPSFRDECLKLDTNVPVHCGDQHKMFCDKGQNSHAKLMWLFGSNEPDPEPPTVAITSPQDGQEFSAPAQVTVTVEASDNVGVAQVDLYVDGVNQDAPVTVPPYEWKDATFPEGSYCLTAEARDDEPNVVMSDPVCFTVVAQSEPGEGETGEAPNGSTGGPMPGPGETGGSTGEGDPQGGESSGAPGTSGDSDGEGDSDSGDSTGDEGSTDSGTGGGPVTPPGPLYPPGWGQQDSDDGCGCAQQPGPGAAGLVMLLGMCALGRRRRR
;
A
#
# COMPACT_ATOMS: atom_id res chain seq x y z
N MET A 1 61.36 29.72 -37.08
CA MET A 1 61.12 28.35 -36.56
C MET A 1 60.68 28.47 -35.12
N GLN A 2 59.40 28.27 -34.86
CA GLN A 2 58.81 27.93 -33.55
C GLN A 2 57.43 27.32 -33.87
N SER A 3 57.08 26.24 -33.17
CA SER A 3 56.01 25.32 -33.59
C SER A 3 54.60 25.91 -33.40
N PRO A 4 53.59 25.47 -34.17
CA PRO A 4 52.20 25.75 -33.86
C PRO A 4 51.80 25.09 -32.53
N ALA A 5 50.91 25.73 -31.79
CA ALA A 5 50.29 25.15 -30.61
C ALA A 5 49.42 23.95 -31.03
N ALA A 6 49.45 22.87 -30.23
CA ALA A 6 48.53 21.76 -30.41
C ALA A 6 47.13 22.19 -29.96
N GLU A 7 46.13 21.97 -30.81
CA GLU A 7 44.74 21.99 -30.36
C GLU A 7 44.54 20.86 -29.34
N ALA A 8 43.94 21.19 -28.19
CA ALA A 8 43.54 20.18 -27.24
C ALA A 8 42.34 19.41 -27.82
N SER A 9 42.50 18.11 -28.03
CA SER A 9 41.39 17.22 -28.33
C SER A 9 40.31 17.35 -27.26
N PRO A 10 39.00 17.33 -27.61
CA PRO A 10 37.96 17.21 -26.60
C PRO A 10 38.15 15.90 -25.83
N ASP A 11 37.97 15.96 -24.50
CA ASP A 11 37.92 14.77 -23.67
C ASP A 11 36.83 13.81 -24.16
N PRO A 12 37.04 12.49 -24.10
CA PRO A 12 36.01 11.53 -24.51
C PRO A 12 34.78 11.66 -23.62
N GLU A 13 33.60 11.80 -24.23
CA GLU A 13 32.34 11.78 -23.50
C GLU A 13 32.23 10.51 -22.65
N PRO A 14 31.74 10.58 -21.40
CA PRO A 14 31.45 9.39 -20.63
C PRO A 14 30.36 8.59 -21.35
N THR A 15 30.73 7.43 -21.88
CA THR A 15 29.86 6.55 -22.68
C THR A 15 28.83 5.83 -21.81
N GLY A 16 27.95 6.60 -21.18
CA GLY A 16 26.71 6.16 -20.54
C GLY A 16 25.53 6.29 -21.49
N VAL A 17 25.68 5.77 -22.72
CA VAL A 17 24.54 5.65 -23.64
C VAL A 17 23.62 4.59 -23.04
N ARG A 18 22.46 5.01 -22.54
CA ARG A 18 21.37 4.09 -22.16
C ARG A 18 21.19 3.09 -23.29
N ALA A 19 21.24 1.79 -22.97
CA ALA A 19 21.08 0.77 -24.00
C ALA A 19 19.77 1.05 -24.75
N ALA A 20 19.82 1.04 -26.09
CA ALA A 20 18.58 1.00 -26.87
C ALA A 20 17.75 -0.18 -26.35
N PRO A 21 16.42 -0.02 -26.17
CA PRO A 21 15.60 -0.97 -25.45
C PRO A 21 15.87 -2.39 -25.94
N LEU A 22 16.36 -3.22 -25.04
CA LEU A 22 16.71 -4.60 -25.36
C LEU A 22 15.46 -5.30 -25.86
N ALA A 23 15.58 -6.04 -26.96
CA ALA A 23 14.56 -6.99 -27.34
C ALA A 23 14.31 -7.95 -26.16
N PRO A 24 13.04 -8.31 -25.85
CA PRO A 24 12.70 -9.02 -24.63
C PRO A 24 13.55 -10.29 -24.49
N PRO A 25 14.19 -10.52 -23.32
CA PRO A 25 15.02 -11.70 -23.12
C PRO A 25 14.15 -12.96 -23.25
N ALA A 26 14.62 -13.92 -24.05
CA ALA A 26 13.94 -15.20 -24.19
C ALA A 26 13.97 -15.94 -22.85
N THR A 27 12.78 -16.14 -22.26
CA THR A 27 12.45 -17.14 -21.22
C THR A 27 13.54 -17.38 -20.17
N GLN A 28 13.52 -16.58 -19.09
CA GLN A 28 14.15 -16.94 -17.83
C GLN A 28 13.04 -17.42 -16.87
N ASP A 29 13.28 -18.51 -16.15
CA ASP A 29 12.34 -19.10 -15.17
C ASP A 29 12.05 -18.12 -14.02
N ILE A 30 10.95 -17.36 -14.15
CA ILE A 30 10.41 -16.56 -13.04
C ILE A 30 9.61 -17.48 -12.13
N THR A 31 10.25 -17.92 -11.04
CA THR A 31 9.53 -18.56 -9.93
C THR A 31 8.68 -17.49 -9.24
N ARG A 32 7.47 -17.25 -9.76
CA ARG A 32 6.53 -16.21 -9.29
C ARG A 32 6.37 -16.28 -7.76
N ILE A 33 6.58 -15.16 -7.06
CA ILE A 33 6.12 -14.99 -5.68
C ILE A 33 4.60 -15.16 -5.70
N LYS A 34 4.06 -15.90 -4.73
CA LYS A 34 2.64 -16.31 -4.74
C LYS A 34 1.73 -15.08 -4.73
N ALA A 35 0.97 -14.91 -5.82
CA ALA A 35 -0.17 -14.00 -5.85
C ALA A 35 -1.17 -14.41 -4.77
N ASN A 36 -1.40 -13.52 -3.80
CA ASN A 36 -2.52 -13.57 -2.87
C ASN A 36 -2.74 -12.21 -2.16
N VAL A 37 -2.47 -11.12 -2.88
CA VAL A 37 -2.99 -9.80 -2.54
C VAL A 37 -4.12 -9.55 -3.55
N PRO A 38 -5.40 -9.77 -3.19
CA PRO A 38 -6.48 -9.38 -4.08
C PRO A 38 -6.44 -7.86 -4.30
N PRO A 39 -6.90 -7.35 -5.45
CA PRO A 39 -7.12 -5.92 -5.65
C PRO A 39 -8.32 -5.48 -4.81
N SER A 40 -8.09 -5.36 -3.50
CA SER A 40 -9.00 -4.64 -2.62
C SER A 40 -8.96 -3.16 -2.99
N ALA A 41 -10.09 -2.48 -2.94
CA ALA A 41 -10.18 -1.03 -3.18
C ALA A 41 -9.39 -0.16 -2.18
N ALA A 42 -8.62 -0.77 -1.26
CA ALA A 42 -7.66 -0.11 -0.38
C ALA A 42 -6.24 -0.01 -0.97
N GLY A 43 -5.99 -0.54 -2.18
CA GLY A 43 -4.65 -0.52 -2.80
C GLY A 43 -4.47 0.42 -3.99
N GLN A 44 -5.51 1.06 -4.49
CA GLN A 44 -5.40 1.92 -5.67
C GLN A 44 -5.00 3.35 -5.28
N ALA A 45 -3.91 3.86 -5.86
CA ALA A 45 -3.53 5.27 -5.71
C ALA A 45 -4.67 6.21 -6.14
N GLN A 46 -4.84 7.33 -5.43
CA GLN A 46 -5.87 8.35 -5.73
C GLN A 46 -5.60 9.06 -7.07
N THR A 47 -4.35 9.04 -7.55
CA THR A 47 -4.00 9.35 -8.93
C THR A 47 -2.87 8.48 -9.46
N ASN A 48 -2.94 8.15 -10.75
CA ASN A 48 -1.85 7.54 -11.52
C ASN A 48 -1.21 8.53 -12.52
N VAL A 49 -1.51 9.83 -12.44
CA VAL A 49 -1.03 10.85 -13.38
C VAL A 49 0.12 11.66 -12.76
N PHE A 50 1.28 11.66 -13.42
CA PHE A 50 2.46 12.43 -13.02
C PHE A 50 2.72 13.56 -14.02
N TYR A 51 2.55 14.80 -13.57
CA TYR A 51 2.87 15.99 -14.34
C TYR A 51 4.28 16.48 -14.02
N LEU A 52 5.20 16.37 -14.98
CA LEU A 52 6.56 16.89 -14.89
C LEU A 52 6.57 18.35 -15.33
N ASN A 53 6.56 19.28 -14.37
CA ASN A 53 6.52 20.71 -14.63
C ASN A 53 7.93 21.28 -14.88
N TYR A 54 8.28 21.45 -16.15
CA TYR A 54 9.53 22.09 -16.60
C TYR A 54 9.41 23.61 -16.77
N ASP A 55 8.19 24.14 -16.88
CA ASP A 55 7.93 25.51 -17.33
C ASP A 55 7.96 26.54 -16.17
N GLY A 56 8.25 26.07 -14.96
CA GLY A 56 8.32 26.87 -13.74
C GLY A 56 6.96 27.06 -13.07
N VAL A 57 6.98 27.51 -11.82
CA VAL A 57 5.77 27.72 -11.01
C VAL A 57 6.06 28.65 -9.83
N THR A 58 5.07 29.44 -9.41
CA THR A 58 5.09 30.12 -8.10
C THR A 58 4.18 29.35 -7.15
N LEU A 59 4.76 28.62 -6.20
CA LEU A 59 3.99 27.90 -5.19
C LEU A 59 3.54 28.85 -4.07
N LYS A 60 2.40 28.55 -3.45
CA LYS A 60 1.82 29.30 -2.33
C LYS A 60 1.61 28.40 -1.13
N HIS A 61 2.03 28.81 0.06
CA HIS A 61 1.77 27.99 1.24
C HIS A 61 0.31 28.09 1.71
N THR A 62 -0.41 26.96 1.74
CA THR A 62 -1.77 26.87 2.31
C THR A 62 -1.92 25.80 3.39
N GLY A 63 -0.83 25.10 3.73
CA GLY A 63 -0.79 24.07 4.77
C GLY A 63 -1.17 22.66 4.30
N LYS A 64 -1.38 22.49 2.99
CA LYS A 64 -1.49 21.20 2.30
C LYS A 64 -1.03 21.36 0.85
N ASP A 65 -0.67 20.27 0.19
CA ASP A 65 -0.43 20.28 -1.25
C ASP A 65 -1.74 20.26 -2.05
N ASP A 66 -1.78 21.04 -3.13
CA ASP A 66 -2.78 20.98 -4.19
C ASP A 66 -2.12 21.40 -5.51
N ALA A 67 -1.57 20.39 -6.20
CA ALA A 67 -0.91 20.51 -7.50
C ALA A 67 -1.74 21.19 -8.61
N LYS A 68 -3.07 21.27 -8.46
CA LYS A 68 -3.97 21.97 -9.42
C LYS A 68 -4.03 23.47 -9.17
N LYS A 69 -3.69 23.93 -7.96
CA LYS A 69 -3.74 25.35 -7.54
C LYS A 69 -2.37 25.99 -7.33
N ASP A 70 -1.30 25.21 -7.51
CA ASP A 70 0.08 25.61 -7.15
C ASP A 70 0.19 25.95 -5.65
N GLU A 71 -0.51 25.18 -4.81
CA GLU A 71 -0.50 25.32 -3.35
C GLU A 71 0.32 24.21 -2.68
N THR A 72 1.09 24.54 -1.63
CA THR A 72 1.97 23.60 -0.93
C THR A 72 1.81 23.59 0.60
N ALA A 73 2.09 22.43 1.20
CA ALA A 73 2.08 22.19 2.62
C ALA A 73 3.17 22.94 3.41
N PHE A 74 4.24 23.43 2.77
CA PHE A 74 5.39 24.03 3.47
C PHE A 74 5.59 25.51 3.17
N ALA A 75 5.88 26.30 4.20
CA ALA A 75 6.16 27.73 4.06
C ALA A 75 7.52 27.99 3.39
N GLU A 76 8.45 27.06 3.57
CA GLU A 76 9.80 27.05 2.98
C GLU A 76 9.77 26.92 1.45
N PHE A 77 8.65 26.47 0.88
CA PHE A 77 8.46 26.29 -0.56
C PHE A 77 7.55 27.36 -1.20
N GLU A 78 7.14 28.40 -0.45
CA GLU A 78 6.47 29.58 -1.03
C GLU A 78 7.47 30.45 -1.80
N GLU A 79 7.82 30.02 -3.02
CA GLU A 79 8.82 30.63 -3.88
C GLU A 79 8.46 30.45 -5.37
N THR A 80 9.08 31.26 -6.24
CA THR A 80 9.04 31.10 -7.69
C THR A 80 10.17 30.19 -8.19
N PHE A 81 9.80 28.95 -8.47
CA PHE A 81 10.63 27.96 -9.14
C PHE A 81 10.77 28.35 -10.62
N LYS A 82 12.01 28.59 -11.04
CA LYS A 82 12.31 29.01 -12.42
C LYS A 82 12.09 27.85 -13.39
N PRO A 83 11.71 28.12 -14.66
CA PRO A 83 11.70 27.11 -15.70
C PRO A 83 13.08 26.44 -15.86
N TYR A 84 13.05 25.16 -16.18
CA TYR A 84 14.23 24.36 -16.48
C TYR A 84 14.32 24.03 -17.98
N GLY A 85 14.86 25.00 -18.72
CA GLY A 85 15.39 24.81 -20.08
C GLY A 85 14.37 24.53 -21.19
N GLU A 86 14.87 24.54 -22.43
CA GLU A 86 14.17 24.10 -23.63
C GLU A 86 15.03 23.06 -24.36
N GLY A 87 14.41 22.27 -25.25
CA GLY A 87 15.13 21.41 -26.20
C GLY A 87 15.39 19.97 -25.72
N SER A 88 16.46 19.37 -26.26
CA SER A 88 16.69 17.92 -26.23
C SER A 88 16.79 17.31 -24.82
N LYS A 89 17.18 18.10 -23.81
CA LYS A 89 17.39 17.60 -22.45
C LYS A 89 16.08 17.34 -21.70
N ARG A 90 15.08 18.24 -21.81
CA ARG A 90 13.70 18.03 -21.31
C ARG A 90 13.09 16.78 -21.92
N ALA A 91 13.24 16.61 -23.24
CA ALA A 91 12.76 15.42 -23.94
C ALA A 91 13.45 14.14 -23.45
N ALA A 92 14.77 14.17 -23.26
CA ALA A 92 15.53 13.03 -22.76
C ALA A 92 15.21 12.68 -21.29
N SER A 93 15.02 13.66 -20.41
CA SER A 93 14.65 13.43 -19.01
C SER A 93 13.22 12.92 -18.88
N LEU A 94 12.27 13.48 -19.64
CA LEU A 94 10.90 12.96 -19.76
C LEU A 94 10.88 11.51 -20.28
N GLN A 95 11.65 11.19 -21.32
CA GLN A 95 11.76 9.83 -21.84
C GLN A 95 12.42 8.87 -20.83
N ALA A 96 13.36 9.37 -20.03
CA ALA A 96 13.99 8.58 -18.98
C ALA A 96 12.98 8.24 -17.88
N VAL A 97 12.28 9.22 -17.29
CA VAL A 97 11.21 8.99 -16.29
C VAL A 97 10.12 8.05 -16.86
N LYS A 98 9.69 8.25 -18.11
CA LYS A 98 8.71 7.35 -18.77
C LYS A 98 9.14 5.88 -18.80
N ALA A 99 10.44 5.60 -18.87
CA ALA A 99 10.96 4.24 -18.91
C ALA A 99 11.22 3.67 -17.50
N ASP A 100 11.65 4.51 -16.54
CA ASP A 100 11.80 4.11 -15.12
C ASP A 100 10.48 3.54 -14.56
N TRP A 101 9.36 4.09 -15.02
CA TRP A 101 8.00 3.75 -14.60
C TRP A 101 7.22 2.87 -15.59
N ALA A 102 7.80 2.45 -16.72
CA ALA A 102 7.06 1.82 -17.82
C ALA A 102 6.30 0.52 -17.47
N LYS A 103 6.68 -0.14 -16.37
CA LYS A 103 6.04 -1.37 -15.86
C LYS A 103 4.69 -1.11 -15.17
N TYR A 104 4.42 0.12 -14.75
CA TYR A 104 3.27 0.48 -13.91
C TYR A 104 2.22 1.25 -14.73
N LYS A 105 0.93 1.09 -14.40
CA LYS A 105 -0.22 1.69 -15.13
C LYS A 105 -0.36 3.21 -14.88
N VAL A 106 0.72 3.96 -15.08
CA VAL A 106 0.83 5.41 -14.81
C VAL A 106 0.91 6.25 -16.08
N VAL A 107 0.42 7.48 -16.00
CA VAL A 107 0.42 8.46 -17.11
C VAL A 107 1.43 9.56 -16.81
N ILE A 108 2.57 9.55 -17.49
CA ILE A 108 3.61 10.59 -17.36
C ILE A 108 3.49 11.61 -18.48
N THR A 109 3.32 12.87 -18.11
CA THR A 109 3.11 14.00 -19.03
C THR A 109 3.94 15.21 -18.63
N ASP A 110 4.41 15.99 -19.61
CA ASP A 110 4.94 17.35 -19.41
C ASP A 110 3.97 18.43 -19.92
N GLU A 111 2.74 18.05 -20.29
CA GLU A 111 1.59 18.93 -20.46
C GLU A 111 0.71 18.89 -19.20
N ARG A 112 0.35 20.06 -18.65
CA ARG A 112 -0.43 20.16 -17.40
C ARG A 112 -1.87 19.62 -17.59
N PRO A 113 -2.31 18.61 -16.81
CA PRO A 113 -3.69 18.14 -16.85
C PRO A 113 -4.68 19.25 -16.53
N GLN A 114 -5.80 19.30 -17.27
CA GLN A 114 -6.85 20.31 -17.09
C GLN A 114 -7.92 19.88 -16.08
N GLU A 115 -8.08 18.56 -15.90
CA GLU A 115 -9.05 17.91 -15.01
C GLU A 115 -8.39 16.67 -14.37
N GLY A 116 -8.99 16.16 -13.31
CA GLY A 116 -8.45 15.04 -12.51
C GLY A 116 -7.44 15.48 -11.45
N GLU A 117 -7.10 14.52 -10.59
CA GLU A 117 -6.02 14.63 -9.60
C GLU A 117 -4.69 14.21 -10.25
N TYR A 118 -3.56 14.82 -9.87
CA TYR A 118 -2.24 14.46 -10.39
C TYR A 118 -1.13 14.85 -9.41
N THR A 119 -0.05 14.08 -9.38
CA THR A 119 1.19 14.45 -8.69
C THR A 119 2.01 15.37 -9.57
N MET A 120 2.38 16.56 -9.09
CA MET A 120 3.26 17.49 -9.81
C MET A 120 4.70 17.35 -9.35
N CYS A 121 5.60 16.97 -10.26
CA CYS A 121 7.03 17.10 -10.06
C CYS A 121 7.51 18.44 -10.61
N VAL A 122 7.84 19.39 -9.73
CA VAL A 122 8.42 20.68 -10.09
C VAL A 122 9.89 20.50 -10.42
N ASN A 123 10.22 20.60 -11.70
CA ASN A 123 11.57 20.51 -12.20
C ASN A 123 12.17 21.93 -12.32
N SER A 124 13.14 22.27 -11.46
CA SER A 124 13.69 23.64 -11.44
C SER A 124 15.17 23.73 -11.04
N PRO A 125 15.95 24.69 -11.58
CA PRO A 125 17.25 25.08 -11.03
C PRO A 125 17.16 25.95 -9.75
N THR A 126 15.96 26.37 -9.35
CA THR A 126 15.74 27.03 -8.04
C THR A 126 15.81 25.96 -6.94
N ASN A 127 16.93 25.91 -6.22
CA ASN A 127 17.11 25.06 -5.04
C ASN A 127 17.04 25.93 -3.77
N VAL A 128 15.95 25.80 -3.02
CA VAL A 128 15.70 26.58 -1.79
C VAL A 128 16.35 25.96 -0.53
N ILE A 129 16.75 24.68 -0.59
CA ILE A 129 17.34 23.96 0.55
C ILE A 129 18.87 24.16 0.62
N GLY A 130 19.52 24.27 -0.54
CA GLY A 130 20.96 24.50 -0.67
C GLY A 130 21.70 23.39 -1.40
N ALA A 131 23.00 23.62 -1.63
CA ALA A 131 23.85 22.71 -2.39
C ALA A 131 24.05 21.37 -1.65
N GLY A 132 23.67 20.27 -2.29
CA GLY A 132 23.83 18.90 -1.77
C GLY A 132 22.52 18.10 -1.72
N VAL A 133 21.38 18.79 -1.70
CA VAL A 133 20.04 18.20 -1.84
C VAL A 133 19.62 18.27 -3.29
N LEU A 134 19.22 17.14 -3.88
CA LEU A 134 18.76 17.06 -5.28
C LEU A 134 17.24 17.08 -5.42
N GLY A 135 16.49 16.76 -4.39
CA GLY A 135 15.04 16.91 -4.39
C GLY A 135 14.44 16.86 -2.98
N VAL A 136 13.14 17.13 -2.91
CA VAL A 136 12.32 16.98 -1.70
C VAL A 136 10.89 16.62 -2.08
N ALA A 137 10.33 15.63 -1.39
CA ALA A 137 8.94 15.22 -1.49
C ALA A 137 8.31 15.02 -0.11
N MET A 138 6.99 15.13 -0.04
CA MET A 138 6.23 14.62 1.10
C MET A 138 6.17 13.10 1.04
N LEU A 139 6.32 12.45 2.20
CA LEU A 139 5.93 11.04 2.33
C LEU A 139 4.43 10.96 2.56
N ASP A 140 3.67 10.65 1.52
CA ASP A 140 2.28 10.23 1.63
C ASP A 140 2.17 8.70 1.51
N CYS A 141 2.22 8.03 2.65
CA CYS A 141 2.12 6.58 2.73
C CYS A 141 0.78 6.13 2.14
N GLU A 142 0.82 5.18 1.21
CA GLU A 142 -0.36 4.63 0.53
C GLU A 142 -1.19 5.67 -0.26
N ASP A 143 -0.61 6.85 -0.60
CA ASP A 143 -1.34 7.98 -1.20
C ASP A 143 -2.59 8.39 -0.39
N ALA A 144 -2.49 8.33 0.95
CA ALA A 144 -3.66 8.38 1.84
C ALA A 144 -4.05 9.80 2.30
N LYS A 145 -3.20 10.82 2.14
CA LYS A 145 -3.46 12.20 2.61
C LYS A 145 -3.99 13.11 1.51
N VAL A 146 -3.35 13.15 0.34
CA VAL A 146 -3.68 14.10 -0.75
C VAL A 146 -3.40 13.55 -2.16
N ALA A 147 -4.44 13.32 -2.96
CA ALA A 147 -4.32 12.93 -4.37
C ALA A 147 -3.56 13.91 -5.31
N SER A 148 -3.22 15.11 -4.83
CA SER A 148 -2.59 16.19 -5.61
C SER A 148 -1.24 16.62 -5.00
N ASN A 149 -0.39 15.63 -4.69
CA ASN A 149 0.96 15.80 -4.14
C ASN A 149 1.84 16.74 -4.99
N ILE A 150 2.72 17.52 -4.35
CA ILE A 150 3.78 18.28 -5.02
C ILE A 150 5.14 17.77 -4.55
N VAL A 151 6.03 17.49 -5.51
CA VAL A 151 7.41 17.08 -5.26
C VAL A 151 8.37 17.98 -6.01
N LEU A 152 9.55 18.21 -5.46
CA LEU A 152 10.54 19.15 -5.99
C LEU A 152 11.78 18.39 -6.47
N ALA A 153 12.12 18.50 -7.75
CA ALA A 153 13.40 18.05 -8.28
C ALA A 153 14.29 19.26 -8.60
N PHE A 154 15.43 19.35 -7.91
CA PHE A 154 16.37 20.46 -7.99
C PHE A 154 17.52 20.19 -8.96
N HIS A 155 17.73 21.17 -9.84
CA HIS A 155 18.69 21.10 -10.93
C HIS A 155 19.87 22.00 -10.62
N SER A 156 21.04 21.67 -11.16
CA SER A 156 22.16 22.62 -11.08
C SER A 156 21.83 23.84 -11.94
N ALA A 157 21.99 25.04 -11.39
CA ALA A 157 21.89 26.28 -12.18
C ALA A 157 22.93 26.40 -13.31
N LYS A 158 23.95 25.53 -13.34
CA LYS A 158 24.91 25.36 -14.45
C LYS A 158 24.63 24.12 -15.31
N ASP A 159 23.49 23.47 -15.10
CA ASP A 159 22.99 22.31 -15.84
C ASP A 159 23.94 21.08 -15.92
N LYS A 160 24.79 20.90 -14.89
CA LYS A 160 25.91 19.94 -14.91
C LYS A 160 25.55 18.44 -14.85
N TYR A 161 24.29 18.07 -14.58
CA TYR A 161 23.86 16.67 -14.43
C TYR A 161 23.32 16.11 -15.75
N SER A 162 23.40 14.80 -15.98
CA SER A 162 22.79 14.20 -17.18
C SER A 162 21.25 14.21 -17.09
N ALA A 163 20.58 14.00 -18.23
CA ALA A 163 19.14 13.78 -18.25
C ALA A 163 18.71 12.52 -17.47
N SER A 164 19.57 11.49 -17.40
CA SER A 164 19.31 10.28 -16.62
C SER A 164 19.38 10.52 -15.11
N THR A 165 20.39 11.24 -14.60
CA THR A 165 20.45 11.61 -13.18
C THR A 165 19.23 12.45 -12.76
N GLN A 166 18.78 13.36 -13.63
CA GLN A 166 17.57 14.15 -13.40
C GLN A 166 16.31 13.29 -13.37
N ALA A 167 16.22 12.28 -14.24
CA ALA A 167 15.13 11.31 -14.23
C ALA A 167 15.13 10.47 -12.96
N THR A 168 16.27 9.93 -12.53
CA THR A 168 16.38 9.21 -11.25
C THR A 168 15.91 10.08 -10.09
N THR A 169 16.32 11.35 -10.01
CA THR A 169 15.82 12.29 -8.98
C THR A 169 14.30 12.48 -9.09
N MET A 170 13.75 12.81 -10.27
CA MET A 170 12.30 12.98 -10.44
C MET A 170 11.53 11.70 -10.05
N SER A 171 11.99 10.53 -10.49
CA SER A 171 11.39 9.23 -10.17
C SER A 171 11.46 8.91 -8.67
N GLN A 172 12.57 9.21 -8.00
CA GLN A 172 12.73 9.04 -6.55
C GLN A 172 11.79 9.95 -5.77
N GLU A 173 11.70 11.24 -6.12
CA GLU A 173 10.82 12.19 -5.43
C GLU A 173 9.33 11.88 -5.67
N ILE A 174 8.95 11.47 -6.89
CA ILE A 174 7.58 10.97 -7.15
C ILE A 174 7.30 9.71 -6.32
N ALA A 175 8.25 8.77 -6.23
CA ALA A 175 8.09 7.57 -5.42
C ALA A 175 7.95 7.87 -3.91
N HIS A 176 8.59 8.91 -3.40
CA HIS A 176 8.37 9.43 -2.05
C HIS A 176 6.93 9.95 -1.84
N ALA A 177 6.32 10.62 -2.83
CA ALA A 177 4.90 11.01 -2.77
C ALA A 177 3.93 9.83 -2.66
N TYR A 178 4.37 8.62 -2.99
CA TYR A 178 3.60 7.39 -2.76
C TYR A 178 4.06 6.63 -1.51
N GLY A 179 4.98 7.20 -0.73
CA GLY A 179 5.49 6.68 0.54
C GLY A 179 6.60 5.65 0.43
N LEU A 180 7.33 5.57 -0.69
CA LEU A 180 8.61 4.85 -0.72
C LEU A 180 9.66 5.67 0.03
N GLU A 181 10.64 5.00 0.64
CA GLU A 181 11.68 5.61 1.47
C GLU A 181 13.07 5.10 1.05
N HIS A 182 14.13 5.74 1.55
CA HIS A 182 15.49 5.46 1.08
C HIS A 182 15.94 4.02 1.37
N VAL A 183 16.69 3.43 0.44
CA VAL A 183 17.39 2.15 0.59
C VAL A 183 18.88 2.31 0.28
N ASN A 184 19.72 1.42 0.80
CA ASN A 184 21.16 1.44 0.54
C ASN A 184 21.57 0.45 -0.58
N GLU A 185 20.93 0.55 -1.75
CA GLU A 185 21.15 -0.35 -2.89
C GLU A 185 21.50 0.45 -4.16
N PRO A 186 22.76 0.42 -4.68
CA PRO A 186 23.20 1.20 -5.84
C PRO A 186 22.34 1.11 -7.12
N ASP A 187 21.64 0.00 -7.34
CA ASP A 187 20.83 -0.20 -8.54
C ASP A 187 19.32 0.07 -8.33
N ASP A 188 18.89 0.48 -7.12
CA ASP A 188 17.50 0.90 -6.84
C ASP A 188 17.32 2.42 -6.94
N ILE A 189 16.22 2.88 -7.54
CA ILE A 189 15.90 4.32 -7.69
C ILE A 189 15.82 5.03 -6.32
N MET A 190 15.38 4.35 -5.26
CA MET A 190 15.26 4.88 -3.91
C MET A 190 16.59 5.00 -3.16
N ASN A 191 17.74 4.80 -3.82
CA ASN A 191 19.04 5.11 -3.24
C ASN A 191 19.39 6.60 -3.41
N PRO A 192 19.47 7.38 -2.32
CA PRO A 192 19.71 8.81 -2.38
C PRO A 192 21.12 9.20 -2.87
N TYR A 193 22.02 8.23 -3.03
CA TYR A 193 23.39 8.43 -3.52
C TYR A 193 23.54 8.18 -5.03
N ASN A 194 22.44 7.94 -5.75
CA ASN A 194 22.44 7.71 -7.20
C ASN A 194 22.93 8.95 -7.98
N ALA A 195 24.16 8.86 -8.50
CA ALA A 195 24.84 9.95 -9.22
C ALA A 195 24.99 9.69 -10.74
N GLY A 196 24.23 8.72 -11.28
CA GLY A 196 24.32 8.23 -12.66
C GLY A 196 23.96 6.74 -12.74
N GLY A 197 24.09 6.14 -13.93
CA GLY A 197 23.66 4.76 -14.18
C GLY A 197 22.29 4.67 -14.86
N ASP A 198 21.65 3.51 -14.73
CA ASP A 198 20.28 3.20 -15.19
C ASP A 198 19.57 2.39 -14.07
N PRO A 199 19.39 2.97 -12.86
CA PRO A 199 18.76 2.29 -11.73
C PRO A 199 17.28 2.02 -12.01
N SER A 200 16.68 1.09 -11.27
CA SER A 200 15.28 0.70 -11.45
C SER A 200 14.61 0.44 -10.11
N PHE A 201 13.28 0.50 -10.04
CA PHE A 201 12.56 -0.02 -8.87
C PHE A 201 12.76 -1.55 -8.80
N ARG A 202 13.48 -2.03 -7.78
CA ARG A 202 13.84 -3.44 -7.57
C ARG A 202 12.67 -4.26 -7.02
N ASP A 203 12.49 -5.47 -7.54
CA ASP A 203 11.65 -6.50 -6.93
C ASP A 203 12.42 -7.34 -5.92
N GLU A 204 12.92 -6.66 -4.89
CA GLU A 204 13.71 -7.27 -3.82
C GLU A 204 13.36 -6.65 -2.48
N CYS A 205 13.45 -7.43 -1.41
CA CYS A 205 13.23 -6.96 -0.03
C CYS A 205 14.51 -6.24 0.47
N LEU A 206 14.67 -4.98 0.04
CA LEU A 206 15.86 -4.16 0.27
C LEU A 206 15.88 -3.53 1.65
N LYS A 207 17.07 -3.37 2.23
CA LYS A 207 17.23 -2.75 3.54
C LYS A 207 17.07 -1.22 3.44
N LEU A 208 16.09 -0.68 4.17
CA LEU A 208 15.89 0.75 4.38
C LEU A 208 17.15 1.43 4.95
N ASP A 209 17.40 2.66 4.55
CA ASP A 209 18.50 3.46 5.07
C ASP A 209 18.20 3.97 6.48
N THR A 210 18.75 3.28 7.49
CA THR A 210 18.55 3.60 8.90
C THR A 210 19.22 4.91 9.35
N ASN A 211 19.91 5.63 8.46
CA ASN A 211 20.41 6.98 8.72
C ASN A 211 19.30 8.05 8.63
N VAL A 212 18.17 7.74 7.97
CA VAL A 212 16.95 8.56 7.98
C VAL A 212 15.84 7.87 8.79
N PRO A 213 14.93 8.62 9.43
CA PRO A 213 13.75 8.04 10.07
C PRO A 213 12.85 7.36 9.04
N VAL A 214 12.28 6.21 9.40
CA VAL A 214 11.30 5.47 8.59
C VAL A 214 9.89 5.87 9.02
N HIS A 215 9.10 6.38 8.09
CA HIS A 215 7.76 6.94 8.32
C HIS A 215 6.64 6.03 7.81
N CYS A 216 6.84 5.31 6.70
CA CYS A 216 5.85 4.41 6.10
C CYS A 216 6.13 2.93 6.45
N GLY A 217 6.67 2.68 7.66
CA GLY A 217 7.15 1.38 8.08
C GLY A 217 6.10 0.27 8.12
N ASP A 218 4.82 0.57 8.35
CA ASP A 218 3.75 -0.44 8.34
C ASP A 218 3.37 -0.85 6.91
N GLN A 219 3.25 0.12 6.00
CA GLN A 219 3.10 -0.10 4.57
C GLN A 219 4.24 -0.96 4.00
N HIS A 220 5.49 -0.70 4.39
CA HIS A 220 6.63 -1.48 3.89
C HIS A 220 6.57 -2.96 4.30
N LYS A 221 6.09 -3.26 5.53
CA LYS A 221 5.92 -4.64 6.02
C LYS A 221 4.92 -5.44 5.19
N MET A 222 3.97 -4.79 4.49
CA MET A 222 3.03 -5.49 3.61
C MET A 222 3.75 -6.23 2.46
N PHE A 223 4.94 -5.77 2.08
CA PHE A 223 5.73 -6.32 0.96
C PHE A 223 7.11 -6.86 1.38
N CYS A 224 7.62 -6.45 2.55
CA CYS A 224 8.95 -6.82 3.05
C CYS A 224 9.06 -6.59 4.58
N ASP A 225 8.98 -7.65 5.38
CA ASP A 225 8.97 -7.61 6.86
C ASP A 225 10.05 -6.74 7.53
N LYS A 226 11.21 -6.55 6.88
CA LYS A 226 12.43 -5.95 7.46
C LYS A 226 13.09 -4.90 6.56
N GLY A 227 12.35 -4.34 5.62
CA GLY A 227 12.89 -3.44 4.60
C GLY A 227 11.77 -2.92 3.71
N GLN A 228 12.08 -2.66 2.44
CA GLN A 228 11.15 -2.18 1.42
C GLN A 228 11.36 -2.97 0.12
N ASN A 229 10.28 -3.37 -0.53
CA ASN A 229 10.30 -3.79 -1.94
C ASN A 229 9.62 -2.68 -2.75
N SER A 230 10.40 -1.99 -3.59
CA SER A 230 9.92 -0.83 -4.33
C SER A 230 9.03 -1.27 -5.51
N HIS A 231 9.38 -2.33 -6.23
CA HIS A 231 8.57 -2.84 -7.33
C HIS A 231 7.23 -3.41 -6.87
N ALA A 232 7.21 -4.32 -5.90
CA ALA A 232 5.99 -4.99 -5.44
C ALA A 232 4.94 -3.99 -4.93
N LYS A 233 5.39 -2.94 -4.22
CA LYS A 233 4.51 -1.88 -3.77
C LYS A 233 3.97 -1.02 -4.92
N LEU A 234 4.80 -0.67 -5.90
CA LEU A 234 4.35 0.11 -7.06
C LEU A 234 3.39 -0.69 -7.95
N MET A 235 3.59 -2.01 -8.08
CA MET A 235 2.61 -2.90 -8.71
C MET A 235 1.29 -2.95 -7.93
N TRP A 236 1.33 -2.95 -6.59
CA TRP A 236 0.11 -2.87 -5.77
C TRP A 236 -0.63 -1.55 -5.92
N LEU A 237 0.09 -0.41 -5.94
CA LEU A 237 -0.50 0.94 -6.05
C LEU A 237 -1.12 1.25 -7.43
N PHE A 238 -0.47 0.79 -8.50
CA PHE A 238 -0.77 1.22 -9.86
C PHE A 238 -1.18 0.09 -10.79
N GLY A 239 -0.93 -1.18 -10.43
CA GLY A 239 -1.07 -2.30 -11.35
C GLY A 239 0.00 -2.36 -12.44
N SER A 240 0.02 -3.48 -13.17
CA SER A 240 0.87 -3.68 -14.34
C SER A 240 0.46 -2.80 -15.52
N ASN A 241 1.44 -2.39 -16.32
CA ASN A 241 1.26 -1.85 -17.68
C ASN A 241 1.80 -2.79 -18.78
N GLU A 242 2.35 -3.94 -18.39
CA GLU A 242 2.55 -5.05 -19.33
C GLU A 242 1.19 -5.73 -19.57
N PRO A 243 0.78 -5.99 -20.83
CA PRO A 243 -0.46 -6.69 -21.14
C PRO A 243 -0.44 -8.12 -20.59
N ASP A 244 -1.51 -8.54 -19.91
CA ASP A 244 -1.68 -9.93 -19.49
C ASP A 244 -2.17 -10.83 -20.65
N PRO A 245 -1.46 -11.92 -20.98
CA PRO A 245 -1.91 -12.91 -21.96
C PRO A 245 -2.47 -14.20 -21.32
N GLU A 246 -2.41 -14.36 -20.00
CA GLU A 246 -3.00 -15.52 -19.32
C GLU A 246 -4.46 -15.23 -18.97
N PRO A 247 -5.41 -16.12 -19.30
CA PRO A 247 -6.79 -15.98 -18.83
C PRO A 247 -6.92 -16.40 -17.36
N PRO A 248 -7.89 -15.84 -16.62
CA PRO A 248 -8.21 -16.30 -15.28
C PRO A 248 -8.55 -17.79 -15.18
N THR A 249 -8.62 -18.26 -13.94
CA THR A 249 -9.22 -19.53 -13.54
C THR A 249 -10.56 -19.26 -12.85
N VAL A 250 -11.56 -20.14 -13.03
CA VAL A 250 -12.88 -20.01 -12.41
C VAL A 250 -13.53 -21.37 -12.15
N ALA A 251 -14.15 -21.54 -10.97
CA ALA A 251 -14.90 -22.73 -10.61
C ALA A 251 -16.05 -22.39 -9.63
N ILE A 252 -17.24 -22.94 -9.89
CA ILE A 252 -18.37 -22.89 -8.94
C ILE A 252 -18.09 -23.93 -7.84
N THR A 253 -18.10 -23.50 -6.58
CA THR A 253 -17.83 -24.35 -5.40
C THR A 253 -19.09 -24.62 -4.55
N SER A 254 -20.14 -23.81 -4.72
CA SER A 254 -21.49 -24.06 -4.20
C SER A 254 -22.53 -23.58 -5.22
N PRO A 255 -23.63 -24.31 -5.47
CA PRO A 255 -23.94 -25.66 -5.01
C PRO A 255 -22.96 -26.72 -5.54
N GLN A 256 -23.08 -27.96 -5.08
CA GLN A 256 -22.34 -29.11 -5.64
C GLN A 256 -23.09 -29.71 -6.84
N ASP A 257 -22.36 -30.30 -7.79
CA ASP A 257 -22.99 -30.95 -8.94
C ASP A 257 -23.82 -32.17 -8.50
N GLY A 258 -25.02 -32.29 -9.06
CA GLY A 258 -26.03 -33.28 -8.66
C GLY A 258 -26.70 -33.04 -7.31
N GLN A 259 -26.52 -31.87 -6.68
CA GLN A 259 -27.19 -31.55 -5.41
C GLN A 259 -28.71 -31.40 -5.60
N GLU A 260 -29.49 -31.85 -4.61
CA GLU A 260 -30.96 -31.71 -4.58
C GLU A 260 -31.39 -30.73 -3.47
N PHE A 261 -32.40 -29.91 -3.74
CA PHE A 261 -33.02 -28.99 -2.78
C PHE A 261 -34.55 -29.15 -2.76
N SER A 262 -35.19 -28.79 -1.64
CA SER A 262 -36.65 -28.74 -1.54
C SER A 262 -37.21 -27.41 -2.03
N ALA A 263 -38.25 -27.44 -2.86
CA ALA A 263 -38.90 -26.24 -3.37
C ALA A 263 -39.67 -25.45 -2.28
N PRO A 264 -39.72 -24.10 -2.36
CA PRO A 264 -38.80 -23.25 -3.12
C PRO A 264 -37.42 -23.20 -2.44
N ALA A 265 -36.36 -23.30 -3.23
CA ALA A 265 -34.99 -23.27 -2.71
C ALA A 265 -34.43 -21.84 -2.71
N GLN A 266 -33.77 -21.45 -1.63
CA GLN A 266 -32.84 -20.32 -1.58
C GLN A 266 -31.43 -20.91 -1.61
N VAL A 267 -30.68 -20.64 -2.67
CA VAL A 267 -29.35 -21.21 -2.91
C VAL A 267 -28.33 -20.07 -2.97
N THR A 268 -27.29 -20.15 -2.14
CA THR A 268 -26.12 -19.29 -2.28
C THR A 268 -25.15 -19.94 -3.26
N VAL A 269 -24.90 -19.25 -4.37
CA VAL A 269 -23.88 -19.65 -5.35
C VAL A 269 -22.56 -19.01 -4.94
N THR A 270 -21.51 -19.81 -4.81
CA THR A 270 -20.15 -19.36 -4.47
C THR A 270 -19.20 -19.78 -5.59
N VAL A 271 -18.35 -18.85 -6.02
CA VAL A 271 -17.36 -19.07 -7.08
C VAL A 271 -15.97 -18.74 -6.55
N GLU A 272 -15.01 -19.63 -6.83
CA GLU A 272 -13.59 -19.32 -6.73
C GLU A 272 -13.08 -18.88 -8.10
N ALA A 273 -12.43 -17.72 -8.16
CA ALA A 273 -11.74 -17.24 -9.34
C ALA A 273 -10.39 -16.63 -8.96
N SER A 274 -9.35 -16.89 -9.76
CA SER A 274 -8.00 -16.38 -9.52
C SER A 274 -7.22 -16.19 -10.82
N ASP A 275 -6.27 -15.27 -10.81
CA ASP A 275 -5.48 -14.86 -11.98
C ASP A 275 -4.06 -14.43 -11.55
N ASN A 276 -3.10 -14.32 -12.47
CA ASN A 276 -1.73 -13.88 -12.16
C ASN A 276 -1.56 -12.37 -11.96
N VAL A 277 -2.42 -11.52 -12.53
CA VAL A 277 -2.51 -10.09 -12.23
C VAL A 277 -3.77 -9.78 -11.44
N GLY A 278 -4.95 -10.25 -11.88
CA GLY A 278 -6.20 -10.02 -11.17
C GLY A 278 -7.46 -10.38 -11.96
N VAL A 279 -8.55 -10.62 -11.24
CA VAL A 279 -9.88 -10.84 -11.82
C VAL A 279 -10.67 -9.54 -11.65
N ALA A 280 -11.10 -8.93 -12.76
CA ALA A 280 -11.87 -7.69 -12.76
C ALA A 280 -13.36 -7.93 -12.45
N GLN A 281 -13.93 -9.02 -12.97
CA GLN A 281 -15.30 -9.43 -12.65
C GLN A 281 -15.54 -10.93 -12.83
N VAL A 282 -16.56 -11.42 -12.13
CA VAL A 282 -17.19 -12.73 -12.35
C VAL A 282 -18.68 -12.55 -12.62
N ASP A 283 -19.17 -13.11 -13.73
CA ASP A 283 -20.59 -13.15 -14.11
C ASP A 283 -21.17 -14.55 -13.85
N LEU A 284 -22.40 -14.62 -13.35
CA LEU A 284 -23.15 -15.88 -13.20
C LEU A 284 -24.16 -16.05 -14.33
N TYR A 285 -24.22 -17.27 -14.87
CA TYR A 285 -25.21 -17.71 -15.86
C TYR A 285 -26.03 -18.87 -15.29
N VAL A 286 -27.35 -18.77 -15.41
CA VAL A 286 -28.32 -19.84 -15.06
C VAL A 286 -28.95 -20.33 -16.37
N ASP A 287 -28.79 -21.62 -16.69
CA ASP A 287 -29.26 -22.23 -17.94
C ASP A 287 -28.80 -21.48 -19.21
N GLY A 288 -27.60 -20.90 -19.16
CA GLY A 288 -27.00 -20.09 -20.23
C GLY A 288 -27.49 -18.63 -20.29
N VAL A 289 -28.30 -18.17 -19.33
CA VAL A 289 -28.77 -16.78 -19.23
C VAL A 289 -27.96 -16.03 -18.17
N ASN A 290 -27.24 -14.98 -18.56
CA ASN A 290 -26.53 -14.09 -17.62
C ASN A 290 -27.53 -13.46 -16.64
N GLN A 291 -27.15 -13.35 -15.37
CA GLN A 291 -27.97 -12.75 -14.31
C GLN A 291 -27.87 -11.21 -14.23
N ASP A 292 -27.10 -10.57 -15.12
CA ASP A 292 -26.86 -9.11 -15.20
C ASP A 292 -26.40 -8.49 -13.87
N ALA A 293 -25.70 -9.28 -13.05
CA ALA A 293 -25.24 -8.93 -11.71
C ALA A 293 -23.80 -9.43 -11.46
N PRO A 294 -22.78 -8.91 -12.18
CA PRO A 294 -21.40 -9.30 -11.98
C PRO A 294 -20.89 -8.91 -10.59
N VAL A 295 -19.99 -9.74 -10.03
CA VAL A 295 -19.28 -9.46 -8.78
C VAL A 295 -17.84 -9.10 -9.10
N THR A 296 -17.44 -7.86 -8.77
CA THR A 296 -16.12 -7.29 -9.14
C THR A 296 -15.09 -7.35 -8.01
N VAL A 297 -15.44 -7.89 -6.84
CA VAL A 297 -14.54 -8.06 -5.69
C VAL A 297 -14.85 -9.37 -4.96
N PRO A 298 -13.84 -10.15 -4.53
CA PRO A 298 -14.08 -11.36 -3.77
C PRO A 298 -14.63 -11.06 -2.35
N PRO A 299 -15.47 -11.94 -1.77
CA PRO A 299 -15.87 -13.25 -2.30
C PRO A 299 -16.93 -13.15 -3.40
N TYR A 300 -16.76 -13.95 -4.47
CA TYR A 300 -17.67 -13.99 -5.60
C TYR A 300 -18.91 -14.84 -5.26
N GLU A 301 -19.96 -14.18 -4.77
CA GLU A 301 -21.15 -14.83 -4.21
C GLU A 301 -22.47 -14.20 -4.69
N TRP A 302 -23.43 -15.04 -5.09
CA TRP A 302 -24.83 -14.65 -5.29
C TRP A 302 -25.68 -15.29 -4.19
N LYS A 303 -26.17 -14.45 -3.28
CA LYS A 303 -26.86 -14.88 -2.04
C LYS A 303 -28.36 -15.00 -2.26
N ASP A 304 -28.95 -16.01 -1.61
CA ASP A 304 -30.39 -16.23 -1.52
C ASP A 304 -31.12 -16.28 -2.89
N ALA A 305 -30.41 -16.72 -3.94
CA ALA A 305 -30.97 -16.86 -5.27
C ALA A 305 -32.12 -17.89 -5.21
N THR A 306 -33.30 -17.46 -5.65
CA THR A 306 -34.55 -18.22 -5.45
C THR A 306 -34.84 -19.09 -6.67
N PHE A 307 -34.84 -20.41 -6.46
CA PHE A 307 -35.09 -21.41 -7.49
C PHE A 307 -36.42 -22.14 -7.22
N PRO A 308 -37.42 -22.02 -8.11
CA PRO A 308 -38.61 -22.87 -8.13
C PRO A 308 -38.27 -24.36 -8.36
N GLU A 309 -39.26 -25.24 -8.26
CA GLU A 309 -39.12 -26.65 -8.68
C GLU A 309 -38.62 -26.72 -10.14
N GLY A 310 -37.58 -27.52 -10.40
CA GLY A 310 -36.91 -27.58 -11.68
C GLY A 310 -35.53 -28.24 -11.63
N SER A 311 -34.79 -28.14 -12.73
CA SER A 311 -33.37 -28.51 -12.83
C SER A 311 -32.65 -27.34 -13.47
N TYR A 312 -31.51 -26.95 -12.90
CA TYR A 312 -30.78 -25.75 -13.27
C TYR A 312 -29.31 -26.10 -13.47
N CYS A 313 -28.68 -25.56 -14.50
CA CYS A 313 -27.25 -25.65 -14.72
C CYS A 313 -26.61 -24.27 -14.64
N LEU A 314 -25.69 -24.11 -13.69
CA LEU A 314 -24.94 -22.90 -13.46
C LEU A 314 -23.62 -22.94 -14.23
N THR A 315 -23.20 -21.81 -14.76
CA THR A 315 -21.83 -21.57 -15.25
C THR A 315 -21.39 -20.17 -14.82
N ALA A 316 -20.10 -19.99 -14.54
CA ALA A 316 -19.53 -18.69 -14.22
C ALA A 316 -18.53 -18.27 -15.30
N GLU A 317 -18.57 -17.00 -15.72
CA GLU A 317 -17.54 -16.39 -16.55
C GLU A 317 -16.63 -15.54 -15.65
N ALA A 318 -15.30 -15.70 -15.76
CA ALA A 318 -14.35 -14.77 -15.14
C ALA A 318 -13.55 -14.03 -16.21
N ARG A 319 -13.25 -12.76 -15.92
CA ARG A 319 -12.56 -11.82 -16.81
C ARG A 319 -11.57 -10.98 -16.01
N ASP A 320 -10.41 -10.69 -16.60
CA ASP A 320 -9.38 -9.80 -16.06
C ASP A 320 -9.57 -8.34 -16.55
N ASP A 321 -8.59 -7.45 -16.31
CA ASP A 321 -8.59 -6.08 -16.84
C ASP A 321 -8.21 -6.01 -18.34
N GLU A 322 -7.97 -7.18 -18.93
CA GLU A 322 -7.53 -7.43 -20.29
C GLU A 322 -8.68 -8.09 -21.11
N PRO A 323 -8.50 -8.40 -22.41
CA PRO A 323 -9.53 -9.09 -23.18
C PRO A 323 -9.60 -10.60 -22.91
N ASN A 324 -9.08 -11.12 -21.78
CA ASN A 324 -9.07 -12.55 -21.51
C ASN A 324 -10.33 -12.98 -20.75
N VAL A 325 -10.81 -14.19 -21.06
CA VAL A 325 -12.04 -14.75 -20.48
C VAL A 325 -11.94 -16.25 -20.31
N VAL A 326 -12.59 -16.75 -19.28
CA VAL A 326 -12.77 -18.19 -19.04
C VAL A 326 -14.20 -18.46 -18.59
N MET A 327 -14.76 -19.60 -19.02
CA MET A 327 -16.01 -20.16 -18.48
C MET A 327 -15.66 -21.32 -17.56
N SER A 328 -16.39 -21.46 -16.45
CA SER A 328 -16.31 -22.63 -15.58
C SER A 328 -16.87 -23.87 -16.28
N ASP A 329 -16.51 -25.05 -15.78
CA ASP A 329 -17.33 -26.23 -15.99
C ASP A 329 -18.75 -25.99 -15.45
N PRO A 330 -19.79 -26.57 -16.08
CA PRO A 330 -21.17 -26.43 -15.61
C PRO A 330 -21.40 -27.22 -14.32
N VAL A 331 -22.16 -26.63 -13.39
CA VAL A 331 -22.62 -27.28 -12.15
C VAL A 331 -24.14 -27.34 -12.17
N CYS A 332 -24.71 -28.54 -12.25
CA CYS A 332 -26.15 -28.74 -12.37
C CYS A 332 -26.74 -29.27 -11.07
N PHE A 333 -27.90 -28.75 -10.67
CA PHE A 333 -28.61 -29.15 -9.46
C PHE A 333 -30.12 -29.23 -9.69
N THR A 334 -30.84 -29.91 -8.80
CA THR A 334 -32.30 -30.06 -8.88
C THR A 334 -33.00 -29.42 -7.69
N VAL A 335 -34.22 -28.94 -7.92
CA VAL A 335 -35.14 -28.49 -6.89
C VAL A 335 -36.41 -29.30 -7.05
N VAL A 336 -36.75 -30.10 -6.04
CA VAL A 336 -37.88 -31.04 -6.06
C VAL A 336 -39.03 -30.53 -5.20
N ALA A 337 -40.27 -30.84 -5.57
CA ALA A 337 -41.43 -30.55 -4.74
C ALA A 337 -41.28 -31.18 -3.34
N GLN A 338 -41.69 -30.45 -2.29
CA GLN A 338 -41.82 -31.04 -0.96
C GLN A 338 -42.93 -32.09 -0.99
N SER A 339 -42.62 -33.34 -0.64
CA SER A 339 -43.63 -34.34 -0.36
C SER A 339 -44.42 -33.93 0.88
N GLU A 340 -45.71 -33.64 0.73
CA GLU A 340 -46.57 -33.38 1.89
C GLU A 340 -46.54 -34.59 2.85
N PRO A 341 -46.48 -34.39 4.18
CA PRO A 341 -46.62 -35.48 5.13
C PRO A 341 -48.02 -36.08 4.98
N GLY A 342 -48.11 -37.27 4.38
CA GLY A 342 -49.38 -37.89 4.04
C GLY A 342 -50.32 -38.00 5.25
N GLU A 343 -51.55 -37.51 5.11
CA GLU A 343 -52.60 -37.69 6.10
C GLU A 343 -52.80 -39.20 6.35
N GLY A 344 -52.58 -39.63 7.59
CA GLY A 344 -52.73 -41.02 7.97
C GLY A 344 -54.19 -41.48 7.82
N GLU A 345 -54.39 -42.59 7.11
CA GLU A 345 -55.73 -43.19 6.93
C GLU A 345 -56.41 -43.41 8.29
N THR A 346 -57.55 -42.75 8.50
CA THR A 346 -58.38 -42.95 9.70
C THR A 346 -59.09 -44.29 9.62
N GLY A 347 -58.50 -45.34 10.21
CA GLY A 347 -59.12 -46.66 10.30
C GLY A 347 -60.43 -46.64 11.10
N GLU A 348 -61.55 -46.97 10.44
CA GLU A 348 -62.85 -47.10 11.07
C GLU A 348 -62.90 -48.25 12.09
N ALA A 349 -63.40 -47.98 13.30
CA ALA A 349 -63.65 -49.01 14.32
C ALA A 349 -65.11 -49.50 14.27
N PRO A 350 -65.37 -50.82 14.16
CA PRO A 350 -66.72 -51.36 14.25
C PRO A 350 -67.22 -51.47 15.71
N ASN A 351 -68.51 -51.19 15.90
CA ASN A 351 -69.23 -51.23 17.18
C ASN A 351 -69.61 -52.67 17.60
N GLY A 352 -69.54 -53.05 18.89
CA GLY A 352 -70.02 -54.38 19.31
C GLY A 352 -69.77 -54.93 20.73
N SER A 353 -70.33 -54.29 21.76
CA SER A 353 -71.05 -54.91 22.92
C SER A 353 -70.53 -56.15 23.71
N THR A 354 -70.60 -56.00 25.06
CA THR A 354 -70.96 -56.99 26.13
C THR A 354 -70.04 -58.15 26.58
N GLY A 355 -69.73 -58.18 27.90
CA GLY A 355 -69.55 -59.43 28.68
C GLY A 355 -68.46 -59.43 29.78
N GLY A 356 -68.83 -59.39 31.07
CA GLY A 356 -67.99 -59.90 32.20
C GLY A 356 -68.54 -61.25 32.72
N PRO A 357 -68.21 -61.75 33.95
CA PRO A 357 -67.22 -61.27 34.95
C PRO A 357 -66.36 -62.38 35.68
N MET A 358 -65.22 -62.00 36.31
CA MET A 358 -64.57 -62.62 37.53
C MET A 358 -64.21 -64.15 37.53
N PRO A 359 -63.44 -64.72 38.51
CA PRO A 359 -62.77 -64.16 39.70
C PRO A 359 -61.24 -64.47 39.87
N GLY A 360 -60.61 -63.92 40.92
CA GLY A 360 -59.31 -64.39 41.49
C GLY A 360 -59.51 -65.46 42.58
N PRO A 361 -58.65 -65.60 43.63
CA PRO A 361 -57.37 -64.92 43.93
C PRO A 361 -56.21 -65.90 44.34
N GLY A 362 -55.03 -65.38 44.76
CA GLY A 362 -53.99 -66.16 45.46
C GLY A 362 -52.68 -65.39 45.70
N GLU A 363 -52.21 -65.32 46.95
CA GLU A 363 -51.09 -64.46 47.40
C GLU A 363 -49.75 -65.20 47.67
N THR A 364 -48.78 -64.46 48.22
CA THR A 364 -47.45 -64.83 48.78
C THR A 364 -46.29 -64.92 47.77
N GLY A 365 -45.08 -64.41 48.03
CA GLY A 365 -44.61 -63.56 49.14
C GLY A 365 -43.08 -63.51 49.26
N GLY A 366 -42.51 -62.33 49.58
CA GLY A 366 -41.08 -62.10 49.90
C GLY A 366 -40.38 -61.16 48.91
N SER A 367 -39.35 -60.39 49.24
CA SER A 367 -38.71 -59.97 50.50
C SER A 367 -37.58 -59.01 50.09
N THR A 368 -37.61 -57.77 50.58
CA THR A 368 -36.45 -56.87 50.87
C THR A 368 -35.22 -56.83 49.94
N GLY A 369 -34.91 -55.65 49.38
CA GLY A 369 -33.59 -55.30 48.83
C GLY A 369 -33.53 -53.89 48.23
N GLU A 370 -32.76 -52.99 48.84
CA GLU A 370 -32.67 -51.53 48.61
C GLU A 370 -32.29 -51.06 47.19
N GLY A 371 -32.70 -49.83 46.81
CA GLY A 371 -32.22 -49.11 45.63
C GLY A 371 -33.14 -47.95 45.18
N ASP A 372 -32.99 -46.76 45.79
CA ASP A 372 -33.72 -45.52 45.44
C ASP A 372 -33.15 -44.80 44.18
N PRO A 373 -33.81 -43.79 43.58
CA PRO A 373 -34.03 -43.80 42.13
C PRO A 373 -33.47 -42.57 41.36
N GLN A 374 -33.69 -42.59 40.04
CA GLN A 374 -33.43 -41.49 39.11
C GLN A 374 -34.13 -40.17 39.50
N GLY A 375 -33.46 -39.04 39.22
CA GLY A 375 -34.04 -37.69 39.35
C GLY A 375 -34.91 -37.27 38.17
N GLY A 376 -35.81 -36.32 38.39
CA GLY A 376 -36.66 -35.69 37.38
C GLY A 376 -36.22 -34.29 36.97
N GLU A 377 -36.80 -33.81 35.86
CA GLU A 377 -37.72 -32.65 35.79
C GLU A 377 -37.60 -31.54 36.87
N SER A 378 -37.79 -30.24 36.60
CA SER A 378 -38.09 -29.49 35.37
C SER A 378 -38.00 -27.96 35.67
N SER A 379 -37.88 -27.13 34.62
CA SER A 379 -38.37 -25.74 34.50
C SER A 379 -38.06 -24.66 35.56
N GLY A 380 -37.59 -23.49 35.08
CA GLY A 380 -38.41 -22.27 35.24
C GLY A 380 -37.86 -21.07 36.02
N ALA A 381 -37.16 -20.18 35.30
CA ALA A 381 -37.37 -18.72 35.27
C ALA A 381 -37.17 -17.86 36.58
N PRO A 382 -37.02 -16.51 36.47
CA PRO A 382 -36.16 -15.76 37.39
C PRO A 382 -36.87 -14.84 38.41
N GLY A 383 -36.12 -14.35 39.39
CA GLY A 383 -36.53 -13.27 40.31
C GLY A 383 -35.33 -12.50 40.89
N THR A 384 -35.48 -11.18 41.04
CA THR A 384 -34.45 -10.23 41.50
C THR A 384 -34.84 -9.55 42.82
N SER A 385 -33.96 -9.46 43.83
CA SER A 385 -34.07 -8.48 44.95
C SER A 385 -32.91 -8.56 45.98
N GLY A 386 -32.51 -7.41 46.54
CA GLY A 386 -31.69 -7.25 47.77
C GLY A 386 -30.17 -7.14 47.52
N ASP A 387 -29.44 -6.09 47.93
CA ASP A 387 -29.20 -5.54 49.30
C ASP A 387 -28.43 -6.55 50.20
N SER A 388 -27.30 -6.24 50.88
CA SER A 388 -26.68 -4.96 51.28
C SER A 388 -25.16 -5.12 51.55
N ASP A 389 -24.44 -3.99 51.72
CA ASP A 389 -23.17 -3.79 52.49
C ASP A 389 -21.88 -4.58 52.08
N GLY A 390 -20.65 -4.06 52.22
CA GLY A 390 -20.18 -2.72 52.62
C GLY A 390 -18.64 -2.59 52.64
N GLU A 391 -18.16 -1.41 52.25
CA GLU A 391 -16.89 -0.69 52.61
C GLU A 391 -15.48 -1.35 52.56
N GLY A 392 -14.62 -0.76 51.72
CA GLY A 392 -13.29 -0.22 52.11
C GLY A 392 -12.04 -1.13 52.06
N ASP A 393 -10.82 -0.61 51.91
CA ASP A 393 -10.37 0.68 51.31
C ASP A 393 -8.86 0.55 50.93
N SER A 394 -8.28 1.58 50.31
CA SER A 394 -6.87 1.71 49.90
C SER A 394 -5.82 1.50 51.00
N ASP A 395 -4.58 1.12 50.65
CA ASP A 395 -3.45 2.10 50.59
C ASP A 395 -2.16 1.53 49.92
N SER A 396 -1.17 2.40 49.84
CA SER A 396 0.07 2.45 49.07
C SER A 396 1.25 1.66 49.68
N GLY A 397 2.31 1.48 48.89
CA GLY A 397 3.60 0.95 49.36
C GLY A 397 4.79 1.68 48.74
N ASP A 398 5.45 2.53 49.53
CA ASP A 398 6.75 3.18 49.26
C ASP A 398 7.89 2.46 50.01
N SER A 399 9.15 2.59 49.56
CA SER A 399 10.36 2.13 50.28
C SER A 399 11.66 2.83 49.82
N THR A 400 11.84 4.09 50.26
CA THR A 400 12.94 4.58 51.13
C THR A 400 14.47 4.42 50.83
N GLY A 401 15.22 5.52 51.08
CA GLY A 401 16.70 5.62 51.32
C GLY A 401 17.45 6.54 50.33
N ASP A 402 17.99 7.74 50.60
CA ASP A 402 18.43 8.51 51.81
C ASP A 402 19.80 8.08 52.42
N GLU A 403 20.79 8.91 52.81
CA GLU A 403 20.95 10.39 53.00
C GLU A 403 22.17 11.01 52.21
N GLY A 404 22.41 12.34 52.30
CA GLY A 404 23.76 12.93 52.15
C GLY A 404 23.90 14.45 51.88
N SER A 405 24.03 15.30 52.91
CA SER A 405 24.07 16.78 52.83
C SER A 405 25.47 17.40 53.09
N THR A 406 25.78 18.60 52.54
CA THR A 406 26.36 19.75 53.30
C THR A 406 26.46 21.06 52.48
N ASP A 407 26.63 22.19 53.19
CA ASP A 407 26.39 23.59 52.77
C ASP A 407 27.68 24.46 52.70
N SER A 408 27.53 25.67 52.14
CA SER A 408 28.18 26.96 52.50
C SER A 408 29.10 27.69 51.49
N GLY A 409 28.52 28.72 50.85
CA GLY A 409 28.91 30.12 51.10
C GLY A 409 29.98 30.83 50.24
N THR A 410 29.55 31.80 49.42
CA THR A 410 29.90 33.26 49.40
C THR A 410 29.80 33.88 47.99
N GLY A 411 29.49 35.18 47.89
CA GLY A 411 29.10 35.84 46.64
C GLY A 411 30.02 37.00 46.18
N GLY A 412 29.77 37.49 44.96
CA GLY A 412 30.46 38.64 44.35
C GLY A 412 29.85 39.01 42.99
N GLY A 413 29.79 40.31 42.67
CA GLY A 413 29.11 40.86 41.49
C GLY A 413 29.84 40.72 40.14
N PRO A 414 29.29 41.31 39.06
CA PRO A 414 29.43 40.76 37.71
C PRO A 414 30.60 41.31 36.89
N VAL A 415 31.18 40.45 36.05
CA VAL A 415 32.02 40.83 34.90
C VAL A 415 31.78 39.87 33.72
N THR A 416 31.76 40.39 32.51
CA THR A 416 31.30 39.70 31.28
C THR A 416 32.25 38.60 30.78
N PRO A 417 31.76 37.38 30.50
CA PRO A 417 32.50 36.36 29.74
C PRO A 417 32.54 36.64 28.23
N PRO A 418 33.49 36.07 27.48
CA PRO A 418 33.74 36.36 26.07
C PRO A 418 32.77 35.64 25.12
N GLY A 419 32.66 36.15 23.89
CA GLY A 419 31.95 35.47 22.80
C GLY A 419 32.60 34.12 22.46
N PRO A 420 31.81 33.12 22.00
CA PRO A 420 32.32 31.79 21.72
C PRO A 420 33.32 31.79 20.57
N LEU A 421 34.43 31.09 20.81
CA LEU A 421 35.51 30.84 19.84
C LEU A 421 35.02 29.87 18.76
N TYR A 422 35.14 30.24 17.50
CA TYR A 422 34.99 29.30 16.38
C TYR A 422 36.26 28.45 16.23
N PRO A 423 36.15 27.15 15.86
CA PRO A 423 37.31 26.33 15.52
C PRO A 423 38.07 26.90 14.30
N PRO A 424 39.41 26.74 14.22
CA PRO A 424 40.18 27.20 13.08
C PRO A 424 39.87 26.36 11.83
N GLY A 425 39.55 27.01 10.71
CA GLY A 425 39.37 26.34 9.41
C GLY A 425 38.40 27.00 8.43
N TRP A 426 37.55 27.92 8.88
CA TRP A 426 36.56 28.57 8.02
C TRP A 426 36.75 30.09 7.99
N GLY A 427 37.38 30.58 6.91
CA GLY A 427 37.63 31.99 6.66
C GLY A 427 38.12 32.24 5.24
N GLN A 428 37.27 32.92 4.46
CA GLN A 428 37.47 33.52 3.13
C GLN A 428 38.85 33.39 2.46
N GLN A 429 38.84 32.91 1.22
CA GLN A 429 39.65 33.53 0.18
C GLN A 429 39.00 33.43 -1.20
N ASP A 430 38.65 34.57 -1.78
CA ASP A 430 38.33 34.72 -3.20
C ASP A 430 39.63 34.66 -4.01
N SER A 431 39.70 33.83 -5.06
CA SER A 431 40.52 34.08 -6.27
C SER A 431 40.16 33.11 -7.38
N ASP A 432 40.11 33.62 -8.62
CA ASP A 432 40.12 32.82 -9.84
C ASP A 432 41.53 32.27 -10.15
N ASP A 433 41.61 31.45 -11.22
CA ASP A 433 42.78 30.89 -11.90
C ASP A 433 43.41 29.57 -11.37
N GLY A 434 43.48 28.58 -12.27
CA GLY A 434 44.59 27.62 -12.34
C GLY A 434 44.29 26.13 -12.12
N CYS A 435 44.24 25.35 -13.21
CA CYS A 435 44.27 23.88 -13.13
C CYS A 435 45.63 23.34 -12.65
N GLY A 436 45.61 22.22 -11.91
CA GLY A 436 46.80 21.43 -11.60
C GLY A 436 46.46 20.01 -11.17
N CYS A 437 46.65 19.03 -12.04
CA CYS A 437 46.40 17.62 -11.73
C CYS A 437 47.52 17.03 -10.84
N ALA A 438 47.16 16.46 -9.70
CA ALA A 438 48.01 15.56 -8.93
C ALA A 438 47.20 14.46 -8.22
N GLN A 439 47.39 13.23 -8.71
CA GLN A 439 47.15 11.90 -8.12
C GLN A 439 46.36 11.74 -6.80
N GLN A 440 45.35 10.86 -6.87
CA GLN A 440 44.60 10.22 -5.77
C GLN A 440 45.50 9.61 -4.67
N PRO A 441 45.02 9.49 -3.39
CA PRO A 441 43.94 8.55 -3.04
C PRO A 441 42.95 8.96 -1.93
N GLY A 442 41.78 8.29 -1.91
CA GLY A 442 40.87 8.23 -0.74
C GLY A 442 39.47 8.83 -0.97
N PRO A 443 38.37 8.18 -0.52
CA PRO A 443 37.00 8.64 -0.78
C PRO A 443 36.45 9.58 0.31
N GLY A 444 35.54 10.48 -0.07
CA GLY A 444 34.71 11.22 0.90
C GLY A 444 34.16 12.56 0.40
N ALA A 445 32.94 12.55 -0.14
CA ALA A 445 32.05 13.72 -0.23
C ALA A 445 30.62 13.25 -0.56
N ALA A 446 29.87 12.81 0.45
CA ALA A 446 28.46 12.43 0.27
C ALA A 446 27.58 13.68 0.19
N GLY A 447 26.69 13.73 -0.80
CA GLY A 447 25.53 14.63 -0.78
C GLY A 447 24.47 14.08 0.18
N LEU A 448 23.89 14.93 1.02
CA LEU A 448 22.99 14.53 2.09
C LEU A 448 21.59 15.08 1.82
N VAL A 449 20.63 14.20 1.51
CA VAL A 449 19.20 14.54 1.45
C VAL A 449 18.62 14.41 2.87
N MET A 450 18.15 15.51 3.45
CA MET A 450 17.51 15.52 4.78
C MET A 450 16.00 15.63 4.69
N LEU A 451 15.29 14.68 5.31
CA LEU A 451 13.88 14.80 5.68
C LEU A 451 13.73 15.71 6.92
N LEU A 452 12.95 16.78 6.82
CA LEU A 452 12.60 17.64 7.95
C LEU A 452 11.39 17.09 8.71
N GLY A 453 11.64 16.45 9.84
CA GLY A 453 10.61 16.15 10.84
C GLY A 453 10.86 16.89 12.15
N MET A 454 10.06 17.92 12.47
CA MET A 454 10.10 18.55 13.80
C MET A 454 8.74 18.98 14.35
N CYS A 455 8.54 18.64 15.63
CA CYS A 455 7.38 18.97 16.44
C CYS A 455 7.25 20.47 16.74
N ALA A 456 6.01 20.94 16.89
CA ALA A 456 5.72 22.34 17.20
C ALA A 456 6.12 22.75 18.63
N LEU A 457 6.84 23.87 18.76
CA LEU A 457 7.01 24.61 20.02
C LEU A 457 6.72 26.09 19.81
N GLY A 458 5.52 26.53 20.21
CA GLY A 458 5.05 27.90 20.02
C GLY A 458 5.73 28.92 20.93
N ARG A 459 6.09 30.09 20.38
CA ARG A 459 6.47 31.29 21.16
C ARG A 459 5.35 32.33 21.17
N ARG A 460 4.94 32.75 22.38
CA ARG A 460 3.95 33.82 22.58
C ARG A 460 4.53 35.20 22.19
N ARG A 461 3.64 36.10 21.77
CA ARG A 461 3.95 37.49 21.38
C ARG A 461 4.40 38.35 22.57
N ARG A 462 5.19 39.38 22.26
CA ARG A 462 5.58 40.48 23.13
C ARG A 462 4.38 41.25 23.71
N ARG A 463 4.49 41.69 24.96
CA ARG A 463 4.49 43.12 25.31
C ARG A 463 5.60 43.37 26.32
#